data_AF-A0A9P0MY20-F1
#
_entry.id   AF-A0A9P0MY20-F1
#
_cell.length_a   1.000
_cell.length_b   1.000
_cell.length_c   1.000
_cell.angle_alpha   90.00
_cell.angle_beta   90.00
_cell.angle_gamma   90.00
#
_symmetry.space_group_name_H-M   'P 1'
#
loop_
_entity.id
_entity.type
_entity.pdbx_description
1 polymer ?
#
loop_
_entity_poly.entity_id
_entity_poly.type
_entity_poly.pdbx_seq_one_letter_code
_entity_poly.pdbx_strand_id
1 'polypeptide(L)'
;MQCSYLIFLAVVCTAHSVLSMSLKEISDACKKEYNFDGDLDKINYDDPEFPKEAKCTLACSFEKKGVMKADGSFDKEKDKEAVEEIVKDEVLKAKLMAAIDECDVTANADKCEAAYEFVKCKKAKLKADGSFDKEKDKEAVEEIVKDEVLKAKLMAAIDECDVTAKADKCEAAYEFVKCKKAKAGPH
;
A
#
# COMPACT_ATOMS: atom_id res chain seq x y z
N MET A 1 -5.21 -2.91 -56.39
CA MET A 1 -4.41 -2.36 -55.28
C MET A 1 -5.33 -1.95 -54.13
N GLN A 2 -5.91 -2.91 -53.40
CA GLN A 2 -6.77 -2.63 -52.22
C GLN A 2 -6.59 -3.68 -51.10
N CYS A 3 -5.82 -4.74 -51.31
CA CYS A 3 -5.63 -5.82 -50.33
C CYS A 3 -4.58 -5.52 -49.23
N SER A 4 -3.73 -4.50 -49.39
CA SER A 4 -2.66 -4.21 -48.42
C SER A 4 -3.10 -3.34 -47.23
N TYR A 5 -4.25 -2.66 -47.29
CA TYR A 5 -4.71 -1.78 -46.20
C TYR A 5 -5.46 -2.51 -45.08
N LEU A 6 -6.04 -3.68 -45.39
CA LEU A 6 -6.82 -4.48 -44.42
C LEU A 6 -5.93 -5.25 -43.44
N ILE A 7 -4.67 -5.51 -43.79
CA ILE A 7 -3.74 -6.24 -42.92
C ILE A 7 -3.19 -5.32 -41.81
N PHE A 8 -2.99 -4.03 -42.10
CA PHE A 8 -2.53 -3.07 -41.08
C PHE A 8 -3.59 -2.75 -40.02
N LEU A 9 -4.89 -2.80 -40.35
CA LEU A 9 -5.96 -2.58 -39.37
C LEU A 9 -6.18 -3.76 -38.41
N ALA A 10 -5.84 -4.98 -38.81
CA ALA A 10 -5.97 -6.15 -37.94
C ALA A 10 -4.89 -6.21 -36.84
N VAL A 11 -3.68 -5.69 -37.11
CA VAL A 11 -2.57 -5.70 -36.14
C VAL A 11 -2.72 -4.63 -35.05
N VAL A 12 -3.42 -3.52 -35.35
CA VAL A 12 -3.63 -2.44 -34.36
C VAL A 12 -4.74 -2.79 -33.35
N CYS A 13 -5.67 -3.69 -33.70
CA CYS A 13 -6.80 -4.02 -32.82
C CYS A 13 -6.48 -5.04 -31.70
N THR A 14 -5.38 -5.79 -31.76
CA THR A 14 -5.03 -6.73 -30.66
C THR A 14 -4.28 -6.07 -29.51
N ALA A 15 -3.83 -4.81 -29.66
CA ALA A 15 -3.10 -4.09 -28.62
C ALA A 15 -4.00 -3.36 -27.60
N HIS A 16 -5.32 -3.26 -27.83
CA HIS A 16 -6.22 -2.49 -26.96
C HIS A 16 -7.17 -3.34 -26.09
N SER A 17 -7.06 -4.67 -26.09
CA SER A 17 -7.92 -5.53 -25.23
C SER A 17 -7.49 -5.60 -23.75
N VAL A 18 -6.57 -4.75 -23.29
CA VAL A 18 -5.99 -4.83 -21.93
C VAL A 18 -6.72 -3.97 -20.88
N LEU A 19 -7.72 -3.16 -21.24
CA LEU A 19 -8.34 -2.23 -20.30
C LEU A 19 -9.67 -2.74 -19.70
N SER A 20 -9.60 -3.68 -18.76
CA SER A 20 -10.51 -3.72 -17.58
C SER A 20 -10.18 -4.88 -16.61
N MET A 21 -8.90 -5.19 -16.37
CA MET A 21 -8.59 -6.15 -15.30
C MET A 21 -8.85 -5.52 -13.94
N SER A 22 -9.58 -6.23 -13.07
CA SER A 22 -9.71 -5.86 -11.67
C SER A 22 -8.36 -5.96 -10.96
N LEU A 23 -8.20 -5.28 -9.83
CA LEU A 23 -6.98 -5.35 -9.02
C LEU A 23 -6.61 -6.75 -8.58
N LYS A 24 -7.61 -7.57 -8.27
CA LYS A 24 -7.39 -8.96 -7.91
C LYS A 24 -6.81 -9.74 -9.09
N GLU A 25 -7.36 -9.56 -10.29
CA GLU A 25 -6.86 -10.20 -11.50
C GLU A 25 -5.45 -9.70 -11.86
N ILE A 26 -5.17 -8.41 -11.67
CA ILE A 26 -3.83 -7.83 -11.86
C ILE A 26 -2.85 -8.46 -10.89
N SER A 27 -3.19 -8.50 -9.60
CA SER A 27 -2.35 -9.08 -8.54
C SER A 27 -2.09 -10.56 -8.81
N ASP A 28 -3.13 -11.35 -9.08
CA ASP A 28 -3.00 -12.78 -9.35
C ASP A 28 -2.18 -13.05 -10.63
N ALA A 29 -2.33 -12.21 -11.67
CA ALA A 29 -1.52 -12.30 -12.89
C ALA A 29 -0.04 -11.97 -12.62
N CYS A 30 0.24 -10.89 -11.88
CA CYS A 30 1.60 -10.47 -11.56
C CYS A 30 2.31 -11.46 -10.62
N LYS A 31 1.61 -11.99 -9.62
CA LYS A 31 2.13 -13.06 -8.75
C LYS A 31 2.57 -14.26 -9.58
N LYS A 32 1.74 -14.68 -10.53
CA LYS A 32 2.07 -15.78 -11.44
C LYS A 32 3.25 -15.45 -12.36
N GLU A 33 3.32 -14.24 -12.89
CA GLU A 33 4.40 -13.78 -13.79
C GLU A 33 5.77 -13.84 -13.11
N TYR A 34 5.82 -13.45 -11.83
CA TYR A 34 7.06 -13.40 -11.05
C TYR A 34 7.24 -14.57 -10.07
N ASN A 35 6.37 -15.58 -10.12
CA ASN A 35 6.38 -16.74 -9.22
C ASN A 35 6.39 -16.37 -7.73
N PHE A 36 5.59 -15.37 -7.36
CA PHE A 36 5.44 -14.93 -5.98
C PHE A 36 4.19 -15.52 -5.34
N ASP A 37 4.37 -16.49 -4.44
CA ASP A 37 3.29 -17.15 -3.71
C ASP A 37 2.87 -16.43 -2.41
N GLY A 38 3.55 -15.32 -2.07
CA GLY A 38 3.28 -14.56 -0.86
C GLY A 38 2.07 -13.61 -0.96
N ASP A 39 1.81 -12.93 0.16
CA ASP A 39 0.75 -11.94 0.28
C ASP A 39 1.36 -10.53 0.44
N LEU A 40 1.18 -9.68 -0.58
CA LEU A 40 1.73 -8.31 -0.58
C LEU A 40 1.11 -7.43 0.51
N ASP A 41 -0.07 -7.79 1.02
CA ASP A 41 -0.73 -7.05 2.10
C ASP A 41 -0.13 -7.39 3.48
N LYS A 42 0.55 -8.54 3.60
CA LYS A 42 1.10 -9.05 4.87
C LYS A 42 2.61 -9.03 4.95
N ILE A 43 3.28 -8.66 3.86
CA ILE A 43 4.74 -8.66 3.80
C ILE A 43 5.31 -7.46 4.57
N ASN A 44 6.43 -7.70 5.26
CA ASN A 44 7.12 -6.63 5.96
C ASN A 44 7.95 -5.78 4.98
N TYR A 45 7.42 -4.64 4.55
CA TYR A 45 8.13 -3.66 3.71
C TYR A 45 9.38 -3.00 4.36
N ASP A 46 9.63 -3.27 5.65
CA ASP A 46 10.83 -2.79 6.33
C ASP A 46 11.93 -3.88 6.37
N ASP A 47 11.65 -5.08 5.87
CA ASP A 47 12.60 -6.19 5.79
C ASP A 47 13.78 -5.86 4.84
N PRO A 48 15.04 -5.90 5.32
CA PRO A 48 16.20 -5.72 4.44
C PRO A 48 16.33 -6.84 3.39
N GLU A 49 15.78 -8.03 3.64
CA GLU A 49 15.79 -9.17 2.73
C GLU A 49 14.49 -9.28 1.91
N PHE A 50 13.81 -8.14 1.67
CA PHE A 50 12.56 -8.10 0.91
C PHE A 50 12.67 -8.85 -0.43
N PRO A 51 11.83 -9.89 -0.68
CA PRO A 51 11.97 -10.78 -1.83
C PRO A 51 11.91 -10.04 -3.16
N LYS A 52 12.84 -10.37 -4.06
CA LYS A 52 12.91 -9.75 -5.39
C LYS A 52 11.63 -9.99 -6.19
N GLU A 53 11.06 -11.19 -6.07
CA GLU A 53 9.82 -11.61 -6.71
C GLU A 53 8.65 -10.72 -6.24
N ALA A 54 8.62 -10.35 -4.95
CA ALA A 54 7.62 -9.44 -4.40
C ALA A 54 7.78 -8.02 -4.97
N LYS A 55 9.01 -7.50 -5.06
CA LYS A 55 9.30 -6.18 -5.65
C LYS A 55 8.82 -6.10 -7.10
N CYS A 56 9.13 -7.13 -7.88
CA CYS A 56 8.71 -7.18 -9.27
C CYS A 56 7.20 -7.40 -9.45
N THR A 57 6.56 -8.12 -8.53
CA THR A 57 5.09 -8.22 -8.48
C THR A 57 4.44 -6.85 -8.27
N LEU A 58 5.03 -5.98 -7.42
CA LEU A 58 4.58 -4.60 -7.23
C LEU A 58 4.75 -3.78 -8.51
N ALA A 59 5.92 -3.82 -9.14
CA ALA A 59 6.18 -3.11 -10.40
C ALA A 59 5.18 -3.51 -11.49
N CYS A 60 4.97 -4.81 -11.67
CA CYS A 60 3.98 -5.35 -12.59
C CYS A 60 2.56 -4.83 -12.32
N SER A 61 2.18 -4.76 -11.05
CA SER A 61 0.85 -4.28 -10.65
C SER A 61 0.69 -2.79 -10.98
N PHE A 62 1.72 -1.99 -10.70
CA PHE A 62 1.72 -0.57 -11.06
C PHE A 62 1.72 -0.34 -12.57
N GLU A 63 2.48 -1.12 -13.35
CA GLU A 63 2.48 -1.03 -14.81
C GLU A 63 1.10 -1.36 -15.39
N LYS A 64 0.47 -2.45 -14.94
CA LYS A 64 -0.87 -2.85 -15.43
C LYS A 64 -1.98 -1.88 -15.02
N LYS A 65 -1.83 -1.16 -13.91
CA LYS A 65 -2.74 -0.06 -13.53
C LYS A 65 -2.39 1.29 -14.18
N GLY A 66 -1.27 1.37 -14.91
CA GLY A 66 -0.79 2.60 -15.53
C GLY A 66 -0.19 3.61 -14.55
N VAL A 67 0.05 3.18 -13.30
CA VAL A 67 0.72 3.97 -12.26
C VAL A 67 2.22 4.04 -12.51
N MET A 68 2.83 2.96 -13.01
CA MET A 68 4.23 2.99 -13.45
C MET A 68 4.26 3.05 -14.98
N LYS A 69 4.99 4.03 -15.50
CA LYS A 69 5.19 4.22 -16.93
C LYS A 69 6.30 3.30 -17.44
N ALA A 70 6.36 3.13 -18.76
CA ALA A 70 7.35 2.26 -19.40
C ALA A 70 8.80 2.67 -19.11
N ASP A 71 9.06 3.95 -18.82
CA ASP A 71 10.36 4.51 -18.45
C ASP A 71 10.70 4.32 -16.96
N GLY A 72 9.82 3.70 -16.17
CA GLY A 72 10.00 3.49 -14.73
C GLY A 72 9.58 4.68 -13.86
N SER A 73 9.09 5.77 -14.44
CA SER A 73 8.53 6.89 -13.69
C SER A 73 7.11 6.60 -13.21
N PHE A 74 6.68 7.27 -12.14
CA PHE A 74 5.34 7.12 -11.58
C PHE A 74 4.38 8.20 -12.05
N ASP A 75 3.17 7.79 -12.43
CA ASP A 75 2.02 8.63 -12.68
C ASP A 75 1.22 8.79 -11.37
N LYS A 76 1.51 9.88 -10.65
CA LYS A 76 0.88 10.17 -9.36
C LYS A 76 -0.65 10.32 -9.46
N GLU A 77 -1.15 10.83 -10.58
CA GLU A 77 -2.59 10.98 -10.77
C GLU A 77 -3.26 9.62 -10.96
N LYS A 78 -2.63 8.70 -11.71
CA LYS A 78 -3.10 7.31 -11.80
C LYS A 78 -3.04 6.58 -10.45
N ASP A 79 -2.03 6.85 -9.62
CA ASP A 79 -1.96 6.26 -8.28
C ASP A 79 -3.07 6.79 -7.36
N LYS A 80 -3.38 8.09 -7.44
CA LYS A 80 -4.52 8.69 -6.73
C LYS A 80 -5.85 8.10 -7.19
N GLU A 81 -6.06 7.98 -8.50
CA GLU A 81 -7.25 7.31 -9.05
C GLU A 81 -7.39 5.87 -8.52
N ALA A 82 -6.28 5.12 -8.48
CA ALA A 82 -6.27 3.78 -7.90
C ALA A 82 -6.61 3.80 -6.40
N VAL A 83 -6.06 4.75 -5.63
CA VAL A 83 -6.42 4.91 -4.21
C VAL A 83 -7.91 5.24 -4.05
N GLU A 84 -8.49 6.08 -4.90
CA GLU A 84 -9.93 6.38 -4.88
C GLU A 84 -10.81 5.16 -5.17
N GLU A 85 -10.38 4.28 -6.08
CA GLU A 85 -11.07 3.05 -6.44
C GLU A 85 -11.04 2.02 -5.30
N ILE A 86 -9.93 1.96 -4.55
CA ILE A 86 -9.61 0.85 -3.63
C ILE A 86 -9.96 1.17 -2.19
N VAL A 87 -9.60 2.36 -1.75
CA VAL A 87 -9.59 2.71 -0.33
C VAL A 87 -10.92 3.34 0.05
N LYS A 88 -11.71 2.57 0.80
CA LYS A 88 -13.02 3.00 1.30
C LYS A 88 -12.96 3.88 2.55
N ASP A 89 -11.85 3.81 3.28
CA ASP A 89 -11.66 4.60 4.49
C ASP A 89 -11.16 6.00 4.11
N GLU A 90 -12.00 7.01 4.33
CA GLU A 90 -11.72 8.39 3.89
C GLU A 90 -10.50 9.00 4.59
N VAL A 91 -10.19 8.58 5.83
CA VAL A 91 -9.01 9.06 6.57
C VAL A 91 -7.74 8.48 5.96
N LEU A 92 -7.68 7.17 5.78
CA LEU A 92 -6.57 6.48 5.14
C LEU A 92 -6.37 6.95 3.70
N LYS A 93 -7.47 7.18 2.97
CA LYS A 93 -7.46 7.72 1.61
C LYS A 93 -6.78 9.09 1.55
N ALA A 94 -7.19 10.04 2.41
CA ALA A 94 -6.59 11.36 2.45
C ALA A 94 -5.09 11.31 2.77
N LYS A 95 -4.69 10.43 3.70
CA LYS A 95 -3.28 10.21 4.06
C LYS A 95 -2.47 9.62 2.92
N LEU A 96 -3.01 8.62 2.22
CA LEU A 96 -2.38 8.03 1.05
C LEU A 96 -2.23 9.04 -0.09
N MET A 97 -3.24 9.89 -0.33
CA MET A 97 -3.15 10.97 -1.32
C MET A 97 -2.00 11.94 -1.00
N ALA A 98 -1.88 12.37 0.25
CA ALA A 98 -0.77 13.22 0.69
C ALA A 98 0.59 12.51 0.55
N ALA A 99 0.67 11.23 0.92
CA ALA A 99 1.88 10.43 0.78
C ALA A 99 2.32 10.29 -0.69
N ILE A 100 1.37 10.14 -1.63
CA ILE A 100 1.66 10.10 -3.08
C ILE A 100 2.31 11.40 -3.55
N ASP A 101 1.81 12.55 -3.10
CA ASP A 101 2.36 13.84 -3.48
C ASP A 101 3.78 14.03 -2.94
N GLU A 102 4.03 13.61 -1.70
CA GLU A 102 5.34 13.75 -1.04
C GLU A 102 6.39 12.73 -1.48
N CYS A 103 5.96 11.59 -2.04
CA CYS A 103 6.87 10.55 -2.51
C CYS A 103 7.29 10.82 -3.95
N ASP A 104 8.56 11.19 -4.13
CA ASP A 104 9.18 11.34 -5.44
C ASP A 104 10.32 10.34 -5.55
N VAL A 105 10.03 9.21 -6.21
CA VAL A 105 11.03 8.19 -6.49
C VAL A 105 11.50 8.38 -7.92
N THR A 106 12.81 8.59 -8.06
CA THR A 106 13.42 8.79 -9.36
C THR A 106 13.27 7.51 -10.18
N ALA A 107 12.96 7.65 -11.47
CA ALA A 107 12.91 6.51 -12.37
C ALA A 107 14.27 5.76 -12.30
N ASN A 108 14.21 4.48 -11.94
CA ASN A 108 15.38 3.63 -11.80
C ASN A 108 15.45 2.67 -13.01
N ALA A 109 16.66 2.29 -13.42
CA ALA A 109 16.87 1.24 -14.40
C ALA A 109 16.26 -0.10 -13.93
N ASP A 110 16.23 -0.33 -12.62
CA ASP A 110 15.49 -1.44 -12.02
C ASP A 110 14.10 -0.98 -11.56
N LYS A 111 13.10 -1.33 -12.37
CA LYS A 111 11.68 -1.02 -12.10
C LYS A 111 11.15 -1.72 -10.85
N CYS A 112 11.67 -2.91 -10.52
CA CYS A 112 11.24 -3.63 -9.33
C CYS A 112 11.68 -2.86 -8.08
N GLU A 113 12.93 -2.37 -8.07
CA GLU A 113 13.42 -1.53 -6.97
C GLU A 113 12.67 -0.20 -6.90
N ALA A 114 12.41 0.47 -8.04
CA ALA A 114 11.62 1.70 -8.06
C ALA A 114 10.22 1.51 -7.44
N ALA A 115 9.52 0.42 -7.79
CA ALA A 115 8.22 0.08 -7.20
C ALA A 115 8.29 -0.12 -5.69
N TYR A 116 9.31 -0.84 -5.23
CA TYR A 116 9.53 -1.08 -3.81
C TYR A 116 9.83 0.22 -3.05
N GLU A 117 10.74 1.05 -3.55
CA GLU A 117 11.09 2.33 -2.95
C GLU A 117 9.88 3.27 -2.86
N PHE A 118 9.03 3.27 -3.89
CA PHE A 118 7.83 4.10 -3.91
C PHE A 118 6.81 3.68 -2.85
N VAL A 119 6.54 2.37 -2.73
CA VAL A 119 5.67 1.85 -1.66
C VAL A 119 6.27 2.11 -0.28
N LYS A 120 7.57 1.90 -0.12
CA LYS A 120 8.28 2.14 1.14
C LYS A 120 8.19 3.60 1.56
N CYS A 121 8.36 4.54 0.62
CA CYS A 121 8.15 5.95 0.87
C CYS A 121 6.73 6.22 1.37
N LYS A 122 5.71 5.74 0.65
CA LYS A 122 4.30 5.95 1.05
C LYS A 122 4.04 5.41 2.46
N LYS A 123 4.50 4.20 2.76
CA LYS A 123 4.37 3.59 4.10
C LYS A 123 5.06 4.41 5.19
N ALA A 124 6.26 4.92 4.92
CA ALA A 124 6.99 5.77 5.87
C ALA A 124 6.23 7.08 6.17
N LYS A 125 5.59 7.68 5.15
CA LYS A 125 4.76 8.89 5.32
C LYS A 125 3.51 8.63 6.15
N LEU A 126 2.86 7.47 5.96
CA LEU A 126 1.74 7.06 6.80
C LEU A 126 2.18 6.89 8.27
N LYS A 127 3.31 6.21 8.54
CA LYS A 127 3.83 6.06 9.91
C LYS A 127 4.21 7.38 10.59
N ALA A 128 4.65 8.38 9.82
CA ALA A 128 5.11 9.66 10.36
C ALA A 128 3.96 10.58 10.84
N ASP A 129 2.73 10.38 10.38
CA ASP A 129 1.58 11.24 10.71
C ASP A 129 0.82 10.82 11.99
N GLY A 130 1.30 9.81 12.70
CA GLY A 130 0.63 9.23 13.86
C GLY A 130 -0.46 8.21 13.51
N SER A 131 -0.46 7.67 12.29
CA SER A 131 -1.28 6.51 11.95
C SER A 131 -0.94 5.34 12.87
N PHE A 132 -1.98 4.62 13.28
CA PHE A 132 -1.92 3.35 14.00
C PHE A 132 -0.75 2.48 13.51
N ASP A 133 0.30 2.41 14.32
CA ASP A 133 1.45 1.56 14.08
C ASP A 133 1.35 0.47 15.13
N LYS A 134 0.92 -0.72 14.71
CA LYS A 134 0.60 -1.84 15.58
C LYS A 134 1.70 -2.14 16.59
N GLU A 135 2.96 -2.04 16.16
CA GLU A 135 4.11 -2.35 16.99
C GLU A 135 4.37 -1.23 17.99
N LYS A 136 4.40 0.02 17.53
CA LYS A 136 4.58 1.21 18.37
C LYS A 136 3.43 1.45 19.34
N ASP A 137 2.20 1.13 18.96
CA ASP A 137 1.02 1.26 19.80
C ASP A 137 0.93 0.11 20.81
N LYS A 138 1.38 -1.11 20.46
CA LYS A 138 1.56 -2.18 21.45
C LYS A 138 2.63 -1.83 22.48
N GLU A 139 3.77 -1.30 22.03
CA GLU A 139 4.85 -0.83 22.90
C GLU A 139 4.35 0.28 23.84
N ALA A 140 3.61 1.26 23.30
CA ALA A 140 3.01 2.31 24.12
C ALA A 140 1.99 1.76 25.14
N VAL A 141 1.20 0.75 24.78
CA VAL A 141 0.28 0.10 25.73
C VAL A 141 1.04 -0.62 26.84
N GLU A 142 2.13 -1.30 26.49
CA GLU A 142 2.99 -1.99 27.44
C GLU A 142 3.66 -1.03 28.43
N GLU A 143 4.10 0.13 27.97
CA GLU A 143 4.72 1.16 28.82
C GLU A 143 3.70 1.89 29.71
N ILE A 144 2.52 2.20 29.17
CA ILE A 144 1.58 3.16 29.80
C ILE A 144 0.49 2.47 30.63
N VAL A 145 0.11 1.24 30.30
CA VAL A 145 -1.01 0.52 30.93
C VAL A 145 -0.50 -0.49 31.95
N LYS A 146 -0.49 -0.08 33.22
CA LYS A 146 -0.05 -0.91 34.36
C LYS A 146 -1.06 -1.97 34.83
N ASP A 147 -2.31 -1.86 34.37
CA ASP A 147 -3.35 -2.83 34.70
C ASP A 147 -3.30 -3.96 33.67
N GLU A 148 -2.93 -5.17 34.10
CA GLU A 148 -2.74 -6.33 33.22
C GLU A 148 -4.01 -6.73 32.46
N VAL A 149 -5.19 -6.55 33.05
CA VAL A 149 -6.48 -6.88 32.42
C VAL A 149 -6.81 -5.85 31.33
N LEU A 150 -6.54 -4.58 31.59
CA LEU A 150 -6.73 -3.50 30.63
C LEU A 150 -5.67 -3.56 29.51
N LYS A 151 -4.43 -3.90 29.85
CA LYS A 151 -3.33 -4.13 28.92
C LYS A 151 -3.68 -5.24 27.93
N ALA A 152 -4.12 -6.39 28.43
CA ALA A 152 -4.54 -7.51 27.57
C ALA A 152 -5.73 -7.13 26.65
N LYS A 153 -6.71 -6.37 27.16
CA LYS A 153 -7.84 -5.88 26.36
C LYS A 153 -7.41 -4.91 25.26
N LEU A 154 -6.49 -3.99 25.55
CA LEU A 154 -5.99 -3.05 24.54
C LEU A 154 -5.11 -3.76 23.51
N MET A 155 -4.24 -4.69 23.92
CA MET A 155 -3.44 -5.48 22.98
C MET A 155 -4.31 -6.30 22.04
N ALA A 156 -5.38 -6.94 22.56
CA ALA A 156 -6.36 -7.65 21.74
C ALA A 156 -7.10 -6.71 20.77
N ALA A 157 -7.48 -5.49 21.22
CA ALA A 157 -8.09 -4.50 20.34
C ALA A 157 -7.13 -4.02 19.24
N ILE A 158 -5.85 -3.83 19.55
CA ILE A 158 -4.80 -3.50 18.57
C ILE A 158 -4.60 -4.65 17.57
N ASP A 159 -4.66 -5.91 18.02
CA ASP A 159 -4.62 -7.07 17.13
C ASP A 159 -5.87 -7.19 16.23
N GLU A 160 -7.05 -6.81 16.74
CA GLU A 160 -8.29 -6.79 15.95
C GLU A 160 -8.33 -5.66 14.90
N CYS A 161 -7.62 -4.55 15.15
CA CYS A 161 -7.50 -3.42 14.23
C CYS A 161 -6.68 -3.74 12.97
N ASP A 162 -5.90 -4.83 12.98
CA ASP A 162 -5.11 -5.31 11.84
C ASP A 162 -5.96 -6.10 10.81
N VAL A 163 -7.18 -6.51 11.20
CA VAL A 163 -7.96 -7.51 10.44
C VAL A 163 -9.30 -6.97 9.93
N THR A 164 -9.83 -5.88 10.48
CA THR A 164 -11.12 -5.35 10.03
C THR A 164 -11.13 -3.84 9.95
N ALA A 165 -11.55 -3.33 8.79
CA ALA A 165 -11.98 -1.95 8.56
C ALA A 165 -13.18 -1.57 9.46
N LYS A 166 -12.94 -1.45 10.77
CA LYS A 166 -13.89 -0.97 11.79
C LYS A 166 -13.23 0.16 12.57
N ALA A 167 -13.28 1.35 11.96
CA ALA A 167 -12.75 2.59 12.49
C ALA A 167 -13.15 2.84 13.96
N ASP A 168 -14.38 2.51 14.34
CA ASP A 168 -14.98 2.90 15.62
C ASP A 168 -14.29 2.30 16.87
N LYS A 169 -13.79 1.06 16.79
CA LYS A 169 -13.10 0.41 17.92
C LYS A 169 -11.63 0.82 18.00
N CYS A 170 -11.01 1.04 16.85
CA CYS A 170 -9.63 1.49 16.75
C CYS A 170 -9.50 2.94 17.20
N GLU A 171 -10.49 3.78 16.91
CA GLU A 171 -10.55 5.17 17.36
C GLU A 171 -10.67 5.28 18.88
N ALA A 172 -11.49 4.42 19.53
CA ALA A 172 -11.58 4.40 20.99
C ALA A 172 -10.29 3.91 21.67
N ALA A 173 -9.62 2.90 21.12
CA ALA A 173 -8.33 2.43 21.62
C ALA A 173 -7.23 3.48 21.41
N TYR A 174 -7.21 4.12 20.24
CA TYR A 174 -6.28 5.18 19.87
C TYR A 174 -6.47 6.43 20.74
N GLU A 175 -7.71 6.91 20.91
CA GLU A 175 -8.02 8.04 21.79
C GLU A 175 -7.72 7.70 23.26
N PHE A 176 -7.87 6.45 23.70
CA PHE A 176 -7.42 6.03 25.03
C PHE A 176 -5.90 6.12 25.19
N VAL A 177 -5.12 5.59 24.23
CA VAL A 177 -3.65 5.67 24.24
C VAL A 177 -3.18 7.12 24.17
N LYS A 178 -3.76 7.92 23.29
CA LYS A 178 -3.47 9.35 23.12
C LYS A 178 -3.83 10.16 24.37
N CYS A 179 -4.98 9.91 24.98
CA CYS A 179 -5.39 10.53 26.25
C CYS A 179 -4.44 10.17 27.40
N LYS A 180 -3.94 8.93 27.43
CA LYS A 180 -2.95 8.51 28.44
C LYS A 180 -1.56 9.10 28.19
N LYS A 181 -1.08 9.17 26.93
CA LYS A 181 0.16 9.87 26.56
C LYS A 181 0.10 11.36 26.95
N ALA A 182 -1.02 12.03 26.69
CA ALA A 182 -1.22 13.43 27.09
C ALA A 182 -1.21 13.63 28.61
N LYS A 183 -1.66 12.64 29.39
CA LYS A 183 -1.64 12.67 30.86
C LYS A 183 -0.30 12.28 31.48
N ALA A 184 0.58 11.60 30.74
CA ALA A 184 1.92 11.23 31.20
C ALA A 184 2.91 12.42 31.14
N GLY A 185 2.62 13.45 30.34
CA GLY A 185 3.48 14.63 30.17
C GLY A 185 4.74 14.32 29.33
N PRO A 186 5.39 15.33 28.72
CA PRO A 186 6.68 15.12 28.08
C PRO A 186 7.73 14.81 29.16
N HIS A 187 8.36 13.64 29.05
CA HIS A 187 9.54 13.29 29.83
C HIS A 187 10.78 14.04 29.32
#